data_AF-A0A1S9RN72-F1
#
_entry.id   AF-A0A1S9RN72-F1
#
_cell.length_a   1.000
_cell.length_b   1.000
_cell.length_c   1.000
_cell.angle_alpha   90.00
_cell.angle_beta   90.00
_cell.angle_gamma   90.00
#
_symmetry.space_group_name_H-M   'P 1'
#
loop_
_entity.id
_entity.type
_entity.pdbx_description
1 polymer ?
#
loop_
_entity_poly.entity_id
_entity_poly.type
_entity_poly.pdbx_seq_one_letter_code
_entity_poly.pdbx_strand_id
1 'polypeptide(L)'
;MVSRGKYPRWLGNEEVWVAEQDWEPDEFIKWNQRLSDAKKQLKTKYAEVDSKAFDHLLGAVRAVKPASSADKLYEETTARFILRYGIAYNFYTRITFEDVPDSKAVDRVQKYLISKHHTGMHPRDIAHMLQAAADKVPFTKAVRDILEKTTTFTAPAVDLLSQWYSGVMGYNDYSANFVEGMTSYSKTGVPTLDELPDIFRKIQMKDDGKKLVADANIERALKIMDTDEKIDQFLTLRRDPGVNSAVAYIKHRVEYCQLLLKDFGNLNQALNKIAEDEKNNLSWAKSIGPACVAIVRLGKRSAGKDFEKLAEYARAHSRPKNR
;
A
#
# COMPACT_ATOMS: atom_id res chain seq x y z
N MET A 1 30.98 -23.94 -20.45
CA MET A 1 29.62 -24.04 -21.03
C MET A 1 28.60 -23.86 -19.92
N VAL A 2 27.88 -22.73 -19.90
CA VAL A 2 26.43 -22.62 -19.66
C VAL A 2 26.04 -21.31 -20.34
N SER A 3 25.15 -21.38 -21.34
CA SER A 3 24.71 -20.23 -22.13
C SER A 3 23.83 -19.32 -21.28
N ARG A 4 24.27 -18.07 -21.06
CA ARG A 4 23.33 -16.99 -20.73
C ARG A 4 22.48 -16.78 -21.97
N GLY A 5 21.18 -17.01 -21.82
CA GLY A 5 20.19 -16.97 -22.90
C GLY A 5 20.34 -15.72 -23.75
N LYS A 6 20.56 -15.93 -25.05
CA LYS A 6 20.54 -14.86 -26.04
C LYS A 6 19.09 -14.37 -26.17
N TYR A 7 18.87 -13.07 -26.07
CA TYR A 7 17.63 -12.38 -26.43
C TYR A 7 17.84 -11.60 -27.74
N PRO A 8 17.84 -12.27 -28.92
CA PRO A 8 18.33 -11.69 -30.17
C PRO A 8 17.43 -10.57 -30.70
N ARG A 9 16.16 -10.51 -30.24
CA ARG A 9 15.19 -9.48 -30.61
C ARG A 9 15.53 -8.09 -30.03
N TRP A 10 16.30 -8.04 -28.94
CA TRP A 10 16.58 -6.80 -28.21
C TRP A 10 18.06 -6.36 -28.28
N LEU A 11 18.99 -7.30 -28.46
CA LEU A 11 20.44 -7.06 -28.31
C LEU A 11 21.25 -7.31 -29.59
N GLY A 12 20.60 -7.46 -30.74
CA GLY A 12 21.26 -7.89 -31.98
C GLY A 12 22.29 -6.91 -32.57
N ASN A 13 22.20 -5.62 -32.22
CA ASN A 13 23.04 -4.53 -32.75
C ASN A 13 23.49 -3.53 -31.67
N GLU A 14 23.45 -3.88 -30.38
CA GLU A 14 23.88 -2.93 -29.34
C GLU A 14 25.40 -3.00 -29.15
N GLU A 15 26.09 -1.97 -29.64
CA GLU A 15 27.42 -1.62 -29.12
C GLU A 15 27.31 -1.40 -27.62
N VAL A 16 28.24 -1.99 -26.86
CA VAL A 16 28.31 -1.86 -25.41
C VAL A 16 28.50 -0.38 -25.07
N TRP A 17 27.43 0.26 -24.58
CA TRP A 17 27.45 1.67 -24.25
C TRP A 17 28.18 1.89 -22.91
N VAL A 18 29.38 2.47 -22.97
CA VAL A 18 30.15 2.87 -21.80
C VAL A 18 29.74 4.31 -21.46
N ALA A 19 28.92 4.47 -20.42
CA ALA A 19 28.17 5.69 -20.10
C ALA A 19 29.01 6.94 -19.76
N GLU A 20 30.34 6.86 -19.75
CA GLU A 20 31.21 7.88 -19.15
C GLU A 20 31.98 8.76 -20.16
N GLN A 21 31.80 8.59 -21.49
CA GLN A 21 32.67 9.27 -22.46
C GLN A 21 32.04 10.16 -23.55
N ASP A 22 30.72 10.24 -23.74
CA ASP A 22 30.15 10.87 -24.97
C ASP A 22 29.07 11.96 -24.77
N TRP A 23 28.99 12.58 -23.60
CA TRP A 23 27.96 13.61 -23.33
C TRP A 23 28.55 15.03 -23.29
N GLU A 24 27.94 15.97 -24.02
CA GLU A 24 28.09 17.39 -23.69
C GLU A 24 27.56 17.63 -22.26
N PRO A 25 28.34 18.24 -21.35
CA PRO A 25 27.92 18.45 -19.96
C PRO A 25 26.67 19.30 -19.84
N ASP A 26 26.47 20.27 -20.73
CA ASP A 26 25.23 21.06 -20.80
C ASP A 26 24.02 20.20 -21.14
N GLU A 27 24.19 19.24 -22.02
CA GLU A 27 23.15 18.29 -22.39
C GLU A 27 22.93 17.26 -21.30
N PHE A 28 23.98 16.83 -20.59
CA PHE A 28 23.90 15.96 -19.42
C PHE A 28 23.17 16.63 -18.24
N ILE A 29 23.42 17.92 -17.98
CA ILE A 29 22.70 18.69 -16.96
C ILE A 29 21.24 18.87 -17.37
N LYS A 30 20.96 19.30 -18.61
CA LYS A 30 19.60 19.40 -19.15
C LYS A 30 18.88 18.05 -19.11
N TRP A 31 19.60 16.95 -19.29
CA TRP A 31 19.07 15.60 -19.18
C TRP A 31 18.70 15.24 -17.74
N ASN A 32 19.59 15.44 -16.77
CA ASN A 32 19.30 15.22 -15.36
C ASN A 32 18.09 16.06 -14.91
N GLN A 33 17.99 17.30 -15.40
CA GLN A 33 16.83 18.16 -15.18
C GLN A 33 15.55 17.54 -15.75
N ARG A 34 15.54 17.11 -17.03
CA ARG A 34 14.39 16.48 -17.68
C ARG A 34 13.97 15.17 -17.01
N LEU A 35 14.93 14.35 -16.58
CA LEU A 35 14.66 13.12 -15.85
C LEU A 35 14.07 13.43 -14.47
N SER A 36 14.59 14.44 -13.78
CA SER A 36 14.04 14.94 -12.52
C SER A 36 12.61 15.46 -12.68
N ASP A 37 12.34 16.24 -13.73
CA ASP A 37 11.01 16.78 -14.03
C ASP A 37 10.03 15.68 -14.45
N ALA A 38 10.46 14.70 -15.23
CA ALA A 38 9.67 13.51 -15.55
C ALA A 38 9.32 12.70 -14.28
N LYS A 39 10.27 12.55 -13.34
CA LYS A 39 10.04 11.92 -12.04
C LYS A 39 9.05 12.72 -11.19
N LYS A 40 9.12 14.06 -11.19
CA LYS A 40 8.15 14.93 -10.50
C LYS A 40 6.76 14.82 -11.11
N GLN A 41 6.64 14.91 -12.44
CA GLN A 41 5.38 14.77 -13.15
C GLN A 41 4.75 13.40 -12.91
N LEU A 42 5.55 12.34 -12.85
CA LEU A 42 5.06 11.00 -12.54
C LEU A 42 4.44 10.92 -11.13
N LYS A 43 5.02 11.60 -10.13
CA LYS A 43 4.41 11.68 -8.78
C LYS A 43 3.05 12.38 -8.79
N THR A 44 2.87 13.42 -9.59
CA THR A 44 1.58 14.12 -9.75
C THR A 44 0.57 13.22 -10.46
N LYS A 45 0.98 12.56 -11.55
CA LYS A 45 0.14 11.62 -12.30
C LYS A 45 -0.34 10.45 -11.46
N TYR A 46 0.51 9.90 -10.58
CA TYR A 46 0.08 8.86 -9.63
C TYR A 46 -1.09 9.33 -8.77
N ALA A 47 -1.02 10.54 -8.21
CA ALA A 47 -2.11 11.07 -7.40
C ALA A 47 -3.41 11.31 -8.21
N GLU A 48 -3.28 11.77 -9.46
CA GLU A 48 -4.42 11.97 -10.37
C GLU A 48 -5.11 10.64 -10.73
N VAL A 49 -4.31 9.60 -11.04
CA VAL A 49 -4.84 8.26 -11.35
C VAL A 49 -5.48 7.63 -10.12
N ASP A 50 -4.86 7.76 -8.95
CA ASP A 50 -5.45 7.24 -7.70
C ASP A 50 -6.78 7.95 -7.37
N SER A 51 -6.90 9.26 -7.66
CA SER A 51 -8.16 10.00 -7.48
C SER A 51 -9.26 9.50 -8.41
N LYS A 52 -8.94 9.25 -9.69
CA LYS A 52 -9.90 8.65 -10.63
C LYS A 52 -10.28 7.22 -10.22
N ALA A 53 -9.31 6.46 -9.74
CA ALA A 53 -9.54 5.12 -9.21
C ALA A 53 -10.51 5.14 -8.02
N PHE A 54 -10.35 6.11 -7.11
CA PHE A 54 -11.30 6.33 -6.03
C PHE A 54 -12.71 6.62 -6.55
N ASP A 55 -12.87 7.52 -7.52
CA ASP A 55 -14.18 7.86 -8.08
C ASP A 55 -14.87 6.65 -8.74
N HIS A 56 -14.11 5.83 -9.46
CA HIS A 56 -14.61 4.57 -10.04
C HIS A 56 -15.08 3.58 -8.97
N LEU A 57 -14.29 3.41 -7.90
CA LEU A 57 -14.66 2.53 -6.79
C LEU A 57 -15.88 3.05 -6.03
N LEU A 58 -15.93 4.36 -5.76
CA LEU A 58 -17.05 4.98 -5.07
C LEU A 58 -18.35 4.84 -5.87
N GLY A 59 -18.28 4.98 -7.20
CA GLY A 59 -19.41 4.70 -8.09
C GLY A 59 -19.90 3.26 -7.98
N ALA A 60 -18.99 2.29 -7.96
CA ALA A 60 -19.34 0.87 -7.79
C ALA A 60 -19.96 0.58 -6.42
N VAL A 61 -19.43 1.18 -5.34
CA VAL A 61 -19.97 1.04 -3.98
C VAL A 61 -21.36 1.65 -3.84
N ARG A 62 -21.61 2.81 -4.46
CA ARG A 62 -22.93 3.46 -4.48
C ARG A 62 -23.97 2.70 -5.28
N ALA A 63 -23.54 1.91 -6.26
CA ALA A 63 -24.46 1.15 -7.10
C ALA A 63 -25.10 -0.04 -6.37
N VAL A 64 -24.47 -0.58 -5.32
CA VAL A 64 -24.94 -1.79 -4.66
C VAL A 64 -26.03 -1.54 -3.59
N LYS A 65 -26.25 -0.28 -3.18
CA LYS A 65 -27.27 0.08 -2.18
C LYS A 65 -27.72 1.54 -2.36
N PRO A 66 -29.02 1.87 -2.24
CA PRO A 66 -29.49 3.25 -2.33
C PRO A 66 -28.89 4.12 -1.22
N ALA A 67 -28.33 5.27 -1.60
CA ALA A 67 -27.63 6.17 -0.69
C ALA A 67 -28.59 6.86 0.28
N SER A 68 -28.47 6.57 1.59
CA SER A 68 -28.96 7.46 2.64
C SER A 68 -27.87 8.47 3.03
N SER A 69 -28.23 9.58 3.66
CA SER A 69 -27.24 10.56 4.16
C SER A 69 -26.28 9.95 5.19
N ALA A 70 -26.73 8.95 5.95
CA ALA A 70 -25.91 8.21 6.91
C ALA A 70 -24.92 7.25 6.22
N ASP A 71 -25.24 6.76 5.02
CA ASP A 71 -24.43 5.75 4.32
C ASP A 71 -23.23 6.35 3.57
N LYS A 72 -23.27 7.64 3.22
CA LYS A 72 -22.19 8.29 2.44
C LYS A 72 -20.79 8.07 3.03
N LEU A 73 -20.67 8.14 4.35
CA LEU A 73 -19.39 7.94 5.03
C LEU A 73 -18.94 6.47 4.94
N TYR A 74 -19.86 5.51 5.01
CA TYR A 74 -19.56 4.08 4.88
C TYR A 74 -19.19 3.72 3.43
N GLU A 75 -19.84 4.35 2.45
CA GLU A 75 -19.49 4.22 1.03
C GLU A 75 -18.05 4.69 0.78
N GLU A 76 -17.72 5.90 1.22
CA GLU A 76 -16.39 6.49 1.02
C GLU A 76 -15.30 5.68 1.73
N THR A 77 -15.54 5.27 2.98
CA THR A 77 -14.57 4.46 3.72
C THR A 77 -14.38 3.07 3.11
N THR A 78 -15.43 2.47 2.54
CA THR A 78 -15.31 1.19 1.82
C THR A 78 -14.57 1.36 0.50
N ALA A 79 -14.85 2.41 -0.27
CA ALA A 79 -14.11 2.71 -1.50
C ALA A 79 -12.63 2.95 -1.23
N ARG A 80 -12.28 3.71 -0.17
CA ARG A 80 -10.88 3.90 0.27
C ARG A 80 -10.23 2.59 0.73
N PHE A 81 -10.98 1.72 1.40
CA PHE A 81 -10.50 0.40 1.79
C PHE A 81 -10.13 -0.45 0.58
N ILE A 82 -10.92 -0.45 -0.49
CA ILE A 82 -10.59 -1.19 -1.72
C ILE A 82 -9.42 -0.52 -2.46
N LEU A 83 -9.41 0.82 -2.51
CA LEU A 83 -8.39 1.60 -3.20
C LEU A 83 -6.98 1.28 -2.70
N ARG A 84 -6.75 1.17 -1.38
CA ARG A 84 -5.41 0.89 -0.84
C ARG A 84 -4.85 -0.48 -1.28
N TYR A 85 -5.70 -1.50 -1.44
CA TYR A 85 -5.27 -2.78 -2.02
C TYR A 85 -4.95 -2.63 -3.51
N GLY A 86 -5.75 -1.83 -4.22
CA GLY A 86 -5.48 -1.41 -5.60
C GLY A 86 -4.10 -0.78 -5.77
N ILE A 87 -3.84 0.25 -4.97
CA ILE A 87 -2.56 0.95 -4.94
C ILE A 87 -1.44 -0.02 -4.62
N ALA A 88 -1.56 -0.84 -3.57
CA ALA A 88 -0.49 -1.78 -3.18
C ALA A 88 -0.14 -2.77 -4.30
N TYR A 89 -1.15 -3.32 -4.98
CA TYR A 89 -0.96 -4.21 -6.13
C TYR A 89 -0.22 -3.51 -7.28
N ASN A 90 -0.71 -2.34 -7.67
CA ASN A 90 -0.15 -1.60 -8.80
C ASN A 90 1.23 -0.98 -8.50
N PHE A 91 1.53 -0.74 -7.23
CA PHE A 91 2.82 -0.24 -6.78
C PHE A 91 3.97 -1.19 -7.12
N TYR A 92 3.72 -2.48 -7.33
CA TYR A 92 4.73 -3.44 -7.78
C TYR A 92 5.40 -2.98 -9.09
N THR A 93 4.61 -2.49 -10.06
CA THR A 93 5.13 -1.97 -11.34
C THR A 93 6.02 -0.75 -11.11
N ARG A 94 5.68 0.09 -10.12
CA ARG A 94 6.47 1.26 -9.74
C ARG A 94 7.76 0.89 -9.03
N ILE A 95 7.73 -0.08 -8.12
CA ILE A 95 8.91 -0.59 -7.40
C ILE A 95 9.91 -1.22 -8.37
N THR A 96 9.40 -2.05 -9.28
CA THR A 96 10.20 -2.67 -10.35
C THR A 96 10.82 -1.60 -11.25
N PHE A 97 10.09 -0.51 -11.51
CA PHE A 97 10.63 0.62 -12.27
C PHE A 97 11.71 1.41 -11.52
N GLU A 98 11.51 1.70 -10.23
CA GLU A 98 12.44 2.49 -9.41
C GLU A 98 13.66 1.66 -8.94
N ASP A 99 13.75 0.39 -9.33
CA ASP A 99 14.75 -0.60 -8.88
C ASP A 99 14.86 -0.62 -7.34
N VAL A 100 13.70 -0.56 -6.69
CA VAL A 100 13.62 -0.56 -5.23
C VAL A 100 13.82 -1.99 -4.74
N PRO A 101 14.75 -2.25 -3.81
CA PRO A 101 14.94 -3.58 -3.25
C PRO A 101 13.65 -4.10 -2.62
N ASP A 102 13.35 -5.39 -2.79
CA ASP A 102 12.15 -6.03 -2.22
C ASP A 102 12.04 -5.82 -0.71
N SER A 103 13.18 -5.79 0.00
CA SER A 103 13.25 -5.50 1.44
C SER A 103 12.72 -4.12 1.84
N LYS A 104 12.60 -3.19 0.89
CA LYS A 104 12.08 -1.83 1.07
C LYS A 104 10.72 -1.60 0.41
N ALA A 105 10.21 -2.58 -0.34
CA ALA A 105 8.96 -2.48 -1.10
C ALA A 105 7.77 -2.14 -0.19
N VAL A 106 7.61 -2.90 0.88
CA VAL A 106 6.49 -2.73 1.84
C VAL A 106 6.51 -1.35 2.50
N ASP A 107 7.67 -0.91 3.00
CA ASP A 107 7.84 0.40 3.62
C ASP A 107 7.54 1.55 2.63
N ARG A 108 7.94 1.40 1.36
CA ARG A 108 7.65 2.39 0.32
C ARG A 108 6.17 2.53 0.03
N VAL A 109 5.43 1.41 -0.08
CA VAL A 109 3.97 1.43 -0.25
C VAL A 109 3.33 2.08 0.97
N GLN A 110 3.74 1.69 2.18
CA GLN A 110 3.20 2.25 3.43
C GLN A 110 3.38 3.77 3.50
N LYS A 111 4.58 4.28 3.22
CA LYS A 111 4.86 5.72 3.18
C LYS A 111 4.03 6.44 2.12
N TYR A 112 3.81 5.81 0.98
CA TYR A 112 2.98 6.38 -0.07
C TYR A 112 1.50 6.50 0.36
N LEU A 113 0.93 5.41 0.88
CA LEU A 113 -0.45 5.40 1.38
C LEU A 113 -0.66 6.46 2.47
N ILE A 114 0.24 6.56 3.44
CA ILE A 114 0.13 7.54 4.52
C ILE A 114 0.25 8.97 3.99
N SER A 115 1.24 9.24 3.13
CA SER A 115 1.53 10.61 2.67
C SER A 115 0.56 11.14 1.62
N LYS A 116 -0.08 10.26 0.83
CA LYS A 116 -0.95 10.65 -0.28
C LYS A 116 -2.42 10.41 -0.02
N HIS A 117 -2.75 9.42 0.80
CA HIS A 117 -4.13 8.99 1.03
C HIS A 117 -4.54 9.10 2.49
N HIS A 118 -3.65 9.57 3.37
CA HIS A 118 -3.87 9.69 4.81
C HIS A 118 -4.43 8.40 5.43
N THR A 119 -4.02 7.27 4.89
CA THR A 119 -4.44 5.93 5.30
C THR A 119 -3.24 5.01 5.31
N GLY A 120 -3.23 4.02 6.19
CA GLY A 120 -2.22 2.98 6.18
C GLY A 120 -2.80 1.62 5.79
N MET A 121 -1.92 0.63 5.73
CA MET A 121 -2.30 -0.75 5.49
C MET A 121 -1.39 -1.66 6.30
N HIS A 122 -1.88 -2.83 6.67
CA HIS A 122 -1.04 -3.77 7.41
C HIS A 122 0.10 -4.27 6.50
N PRO A 123 1.36 -4.36 6.98
CA PRO A 123 2.50 -4.80 6.16
C PRO A 123 2.30 -6.16 5.48
N ARG A 124 1.62 -7.10 6.16
CA ARG A 124 1.30 -8.42 5.58
C ARG A 124 0.39 -8.32 4.37
N ASP A 125 -0.61 -7.44 4.40
CA ASP A 125 -1.54 -7.27 3.29
C ASP A 125 -0.86 -6.56 2.12
N ILE A 126 0.03 -5.58 2.40
CA ILE A 126 0.86 -4.96 1.36
C ILE A 126 1.71 -6.02 0.66
N ALA A 127 2.43 -6.84 1.44
CA ALA A 127 3.27 -7.90 0.91
C ALA A 127 2.46 -8.90 0.07
N HIS A 128 1.25 -9.25 0.52
CA HIS A 128 0.35 -10.12 -0.23
C HIS A 128 -0.04 -9.53 -1.59
N MET A 129 -0.41 -8.24 -1.65
CA MET A 129 -0.76 -7.61 -2.93
C MET A 129 0.43 -7.46 -3.88
N LEU A 130 1.61 -7.14 -3.34
CA LEU A 130 2.85 -7.09 -4.12
C LEU A 130 3.19 -8.47 -4.70
N GLN A 131 3.05 -9.53 -3.90
CA GLN A 131 3.27 -10.91 -4.34
C GLN A 131 2.26 -11.33 -5.40
N ALA A 132 0.97 -11.02 -5.22
CA ALA A 132 -0.06 -11.30 -6.22
C ALA A 132 0.26 -10.65 -7.58
N ALA A 133 0.79 -9.41 -7.57
CA ALA A 133 1.24 -8.73 -8.79
C ALA A 133 2.48 -9.40 -9.41
N ALA A 134 3.45 -9.80 -8.58
CA ALA A 134 4.65 -10.53 -9.02
C ALA A 134 4.29 -11.88 -9.67
N ASP A 135 3.33 -12.60 -9.09
CA ASP A 135 2.80 -13.87 -9.57
C ASP A 135 1.84 -13.72 -10.76
N LYS A 136 1.60 -12.49 -11.23
CA LYS A 136 0.71 -12.16 -12.35
C LYS A 136 -0.73 -12.61 -12.13
N VAL A 137 -1.19 -12.66 -10.89
CA VAL A 137 -2.60 -12.86 -10.56
C VAL A 137 -3.39 -11.69 -11.14
N PRO A 138 -4.47 -11.89 -11.92
CA PRO A 138 -5.22 -10.77 -12.48
C PRO A 138 -5.70 -9.80 -11.39
N PHE A 139 -5.54 -8.49 -11.64
CA PHE A 139 -5.87 -7.44 -10.65
C PHE A 139 -7.27 -7.62 -10.03
N THR A 140 -8.26 -7.89 -10.87
CA THR A 140 -9.65 -8.08 -10.44
C THR A 140 -9.83 -9.30 -9.55
N LYS A 141 -9.08 -10.37 -9.80
CA LYS A 141 -9.05 -11.57 -8.96
C LYS A 141 -8.38 -11.27 -7.62
N ALA A 142 -7.21 -10.62 -7.62
CA ALA A 142 -6.52 -10.27 -6.38
C ALA A 142 -7.39 -9.41 -5.44
N VAL A 143 -8.13 -8.43 -6.00
CA VAL A 143 -9.07 -7.63 -5.20
C VAL A 143 -10.27 -8.44 -4.73
N ARG A 144 -10.81 -9.35 -5.56
CA ARG A 144 -11.90 -10.25 -5.15
C ARG A 144 -11.48 -11.12 -3.97
N ASP A 145 -10.31 -11.75 -4.03
CA ASP A 145 -9.80 -12.63 -2.99
C ASP A 145 -9.67 -11.89 -1.64
N ILE A 146 -9.30 -10.59 -1.68
CA ILE A 146 -9.29 -9.72 -0.49
C ILE A 146 -10.69 -9.46 0.06
N LEU A 147 -11.68 -9.22 -0.80
CA LEU A 147 -13.06 -9.03 -0.35
C LEU A 147 -13.62 -10.32 0.26
N GLU A 148 -13.34 -11.47 -0.34
CA GLU A 148 -13.72 -12.78 0.21
C GLU A 148 -13.05 -13.04 1.56
N LYS A 149 -11.74 -12.77 1.68
CA LYS A 149 -11.03 -12.82 2.97
C LYS A 149 -11.64 -11.87 4.00
N THR A 150 -12.00 -10.65 3.59
CA THR A 150 -12.62 -9.66 4.47
C THR A 150 -13.97 -10.17 4.98
N THR A 151 -14.82 -10.71 4.10
CA THR A 151 -16.15 -11.20 4.50
C THR A 151 -16.09 -12.48 5.34
N THR A 152 -15.11 -13.36 5.10
CA THR A 152 -14.94 -14.60 5.87
C THR A 152 -14.27 -14.39 7.22
N PHE A 153 -13.25 -13.53 7.28
CA PHE A 153 -12.46 -13.27 8.49
C PHE A 153 -13.02 -12.13 9.36
N THR A 154 -13.53 -11.06 8.75
CA THR A 154 -13.99 -9.86 9.49
C THR A 154 -15.44 -9.97 9.93
N ALA A 155 -16.29 -10.72 9.24
CA ALA A 155 -17.70 -10.85 9.64
C ALA A 155 -17.86 -11.48 11.04
N PRO A 156 -17.20 -12.61 11.38
CA PRO A 156 -17.25 -13.16 12.74
C PRO A 156 -16.68 -12.21 13.79
N ALA A 157 -15.72 -11.37 13.39
CA ALA A 157 -15.08 -10.42 14.27
C ALA A 157 -15.96 -9.19 14.61
N VAL A 158 -17.06 -8.95 13.88
CA VAL A 158 -18.04 -7.89 14.23
C VAL A 158 -18.70 -8.20 15.58
N ASP A 159 -19.09 -9.45 15.80
CA ASP A 159 -19.71 -9.89 17.04
C ASP A 159 -18.71 -9.87 18.19
N LEU A 160 -17.46 -10.29 17.92
CA LEU A 160 -16.35 -10.20 18.86
C LEU A 160 -16.13 -8.76 19.34
N LEU A 161 -16.03 -7.80 18.41
CA LEU A 161 -15.84 -6.40 18.75
C LEU A 161 -17.06 -5.83 19.48
N SER A 162 -18.27 -6.21 19.09
CA SER A 162 -19.49 -5.78 19.78
C SER A 162 -19.52 -6.25 21.24
N GLN A 163 -19.13 -7.51 21.49
CA GLN A 163 -18.99 -8.05 22.84
C GLN A 163 -17.88 -7.34 23.62
N TRP A 164 -16.76 -7.01 22.97
CA TRP A 164 -15.68 -6.25 23.58
C TRP A 164 -16.14 -4.85 24.02
N TYR A 165 -16.80 -4.10 23.14
CA TYR A 165 -17.26 -2.74 23.42
C TYR A 165 -18.37 -2.68 24.47
N SER A 166 -19.28 -3.66 24.48
CA SER A 166 -20.38 -3.72 25.46
C SER A 166 -19.95 -4.33 26.80
N GLY A 167 -19.03 -5.29 26.77
CA GLY A 167 -18.68 -6.13 27.92
C GLY A 167 -17.37 -5.77 28.60
N VAL A 168 -16.35 -5.36 27.84
CA VAL A 168 -15.03 -5.03 28.40
C VAL A 168 -14.95 -3.53 28.69
N MET A 169 -15.06 -2.65 27.68
CA MET A 169 -15.07 -1.19 27.90
C MET A 169 -15.69 -0.36 26.77
N GLY A 170 -16.45 0.68 27.13
CA GLY A 170 -17.17 1.58 26.20
C GLY A 170 -16.35 2.70 25.55
N TYR A 171 -15.04 2.88 25.88
CA TYR A 171 -14.18 3.93 25.31
C TYR A 171 -12.84 3.40 24.77
N ASN A 172 -12.33 4.05 23.72
CA ASN A 172 -11.23 3.56 22.87
C ASN A 172 -9.84 3.51 23.55
N ASP A 173 -9.54 4.35 24.53
CA ASP A 173 -8.18 4.52 25.07
C ASP A 173 -7.65 3.27 25.79
N TYR A 174 -8.51 2.56 26.52
CA TYR A 174 -8.10 1.31 27.18
C TYR A 174 -7.93 0.14 26.21
N SER A 175 -8.66 0.15 25.09
CA SER A 175 -8.47 -0.87 24.05
C SER A 175 -7.08 -0.76 23.41
N ALA A 176 -6.48 0.45 23.38
CA ALA A 176 -5.10 0.63 22.96
C ALA A 176 -4.12 -0.06 23.92
N ASN A 177 -4.30 0.09 25.23
CA ASN A 177 -3.46 -0.59 26.24
C ASN A 177 -3.52 -2.12 26.14
N PHE A 178 -4.71 -2.67 25.88
CA PHE A 178 -4.87 -4.11 25.64
C PHE A 178 -4.11 -4.56 24.39
N VAL A 179 -4.25 -3.84 23.28
CA VAL A 179 -3.55 -4.15 22.03
C VAL A 179 -2.04 -4.02 22.20
N GLU A 180 -1.57 -2.92 22.79
CA GLU A 180 -0.15 -2.68 23.06
C GLU A 180 0.42 -3.78 23.98
N GLY A 181 -0.23 -4.06 25.11
CA GLY A 181 0.21 -5.10 26.03
C GLY A 181 0.22 -6.50 25.41
N MET A 182 -0.81 -6.86 24.63
CA MET A 182 -0.81 -8.12 23.86
C MET A 182 0.33 -8.19 22.86
N THR A 183 0.70 -7.06 22.24
CA THR A 183 1.83 -7.01 21.31
C THR A 183 3.15 -7.19 22.06
N SER A 184 3.37 -6.35 23.06
CA SER A 184 4.65 -6.17 23.74
C SER A 184 5.01 -7.33 24.66
N TYR A 185 4.01 -7.99 25.26
CA TYR A 185 4.25 -9.13 26.16
C TYR A 185 4.18 -10.49 25.47
N SER A 186 3.75 -10.54 24.21
CA SER A 186 3.83 -11.77 23.40
C SER A 186 5.25 -12.01 22.90
N LYS A 187 5.63 -13.29 22.74
CA LYS A 187 6.97 -13.65 22.22
C LYS A 187 7.13 -13.38 20.73
N THR A 188 6.04 -13.41 19.98
CA THR A 188 6.01 -13.41 18.51
C THR A 188 5.28 -12.19 17.92
N GLY A 189 4.74 -11.31 18.75
CA GLY A 189 3.91 -10.16 18.36
C GLY A 189 2.41 -10.47 18.29
N VAL A 190 2.00 -11.74 18.36
CA VAL A 190 0.60 -12.18 18.50
C VAL A 190 0.56 -13.25 19.59
N PRO A 191 -0.12 -13.02 20.72
CA PRO A 191 -0.17 -14.00 21.80
C PRO A 191 -1.10 -15.16 21.45
N THR A 192 -0.78 -16.32 22.02
CA THR A 192 -1.67 -17.48 22.02
C THR A 192 -2.63 -17.43 23.22
N LEU A 193 -3.70 -18.23 23.17
CA LEU A 193 -4.74 -18.28 24.20
C LEU A 193 -4.19 -18.61 25.59
N ASP A 194 -3.18 -19.47 25.67
CA ASP A 194 -2.48 -19.84 26.90
C ASP A 194 -1.61 -18.70 27.45
N GLU A 195 -1.11 -17.80 26.60
CA GLU A 195 -0.34 -16.62 27.02
C GLU A 195 -1.23 -15.48 27.54
N LEU A 196 -2.48 -15.41 27.09
CA LEU A 196 -3.39 -14.30 27.42
C LEU A 196 -3.59 -14.03 28.92
N PRO A 197 -3.83 -15.02 29.80
CA PRO A 197 -4.07 -14.75 31.21
C PRO A 197 -2.92 -14.01 31.89
N ASP A 198 -1.69 -14.39 31.59
CA ASP A 198 -0.49 -13.76 32.16
C ASP A 198 -0.25 -12.37 31.56
N ILE A 199 -0.49 -12.20 30.26
CA ILE A 199 -0.43 -10.90 29.59
C ILE A 199 -1.46 -9.94 30.19
N PHE A 200 -2.70 -10.38 30.36
CA PHE A 200 -3.76 -9.54 30.91
C PHE A 200 -3.53 -9.20 32.38
N ARG A 201 -2.93 -10.12 33.17
CA ARG A 201 -2.48 -9.81 34.54
C ARG A 201 -1.43 -8.71 34.54
N LYS A 202 -0.50 -8.70 33.58
CA LYS A 202 0.50 -7.62 33.44
C LYS A 202 -0.15 -6.29 33.03
N ILE A 203 -1.10 -6.31 32.09
CA ILE A 203 -1.83 -5.10 31.66
C ILE A 203 -2.67 -4.52 32.79
N GLN A 204 -3.21 -5.39 33.65
CA GLN A 204 -4.02 -5.01 34.79
C GLN A 204 -3.24 -4.23 35.85
N MET A 205 -1.93 -4.43 35.98
CA MET A 205 -1.13 -3.93 37.10
C MET A 205 -0.18 -2.82 36.65
N LYS A 206 -0.09 -1.73 37.43
CA LYS A 206 1.02 -0.77 37.32
C LYS A 206 2.28 -1.34 38.00
N ASP A 207 3.44 -0.76 37.66
CA ASP A 207 4.72 -1.03 38.34
C ASP A 207 4.69 -0.75 39.86
N ASP A 208 3.77 0.12 40.32
CA ASP A 208 3.53 0.41 41.74
C ASP A 208 2.51 -0.54 42.40
N GLY A 209 2.05 -1.58 41.70
CA GLY A 209 1.11 -2.59 42.20
C GLY A 209 -0.36 -2.18 42.17
N LYS A 210 -0.71 -0.98 41.67
CA LYS A 210 -2.12 -0.56 41.55
C LYS A 210 -2.80 -1.18 40.33
N LYS A 211 -4.07 -1.59 40.51
CA LYS A 211 -4.91 -2.10 39.41
C LYS A 211 -5.38 -0.96 38.49
N LEU A 212 -5.06 -1.08 37.21
CA LEU A 212 -5.51 -0.24 36.11
C LEU A 212 -6.88 -0.65 35.55
N VAL A 213 -7.18 -1.95 35.64
CA VAL A 213 -8.38 -2.56 35.04
C VAL A 213 -9.07 -3.44 36.08
N ALA A 214 -10.40 -3.38 36.15
CA ALA A 214 -11.17 -4.22 37.07
C ALA A 214 -11.06 -5.70 36.71
N ASP A 215 -11.07 -6.59 37.71
CA ASP A 215 -10.98 -8.05 37.51
C ASP A 215 -12.10 -8.57 36.58
N ALA A 216 -13.33 -8.07 36.77
CA ALA A 216 -14.47 -8.42 35.92
C ALA A 216 -14.26 -8.09 34.43
N ASN A 217 -13.48 -7.06 34.11
CA ASN A 217 -13.18 -6.71 32.72
C ASN A 217 -12.12 -7.65 32.12
N ILE A 218 -11.14 -8.08 32.94
CA ILE A 218 -10.15 -9.09 32.53
C ILE A 218 -10.80 -10.44 32.29
N GLU A 219 -11.68 -10.88 33.19
CA GLU A 219 -12.44 -12.12 33.03
C GLU A 219 -13.31 -12.10 31.77
N ARG A 220 -14.01 -10.98 31.51
CA ARG A 220 -14.78 -10.81 30.28
C ARG A 220 -13.90 -10.80 29.03
N ALA A 221 -12.75 -10.12 29.07
CA ALA A 221 -11.80 -10.10 27.96
C ALA A 221 -11.31 -11.51 27.62
N LEU A 222 -10.96 -12.32 28.63
CA LEU A 222 -10.56 -13.72 28.43
C LEU A 222 -11.70 -14.56 27.85
N LYS A 223 -12.93 -14.36 28.32
CA LYS A 223 -14.10 -15.07 27.80
C LYS A 223 -14.42 -14.70 26.35
N ILE A 224 -14.21 -13.44 25.98
CA ILE A 224 -14.43 -12.95 24.61
C ILE A 224 -13.34 -13.47 23.66
N MET A 225 -12.09 -13.52 24.13
CA MET A 225 -10.92 -14.00 23.39
C MET A 225 -10.59 -15.47 23.72
N ASP A 226 -11.59 -16.35 23.66
CA ASP A 226 -11.50 -17.76 24.06
C ASP A 226 -10.79 -18.69 23.06
N THR A 227 -10.27 -18.15 21.95
CA THR A 227 -9.61 -18.91 20.87
C THR A 227 -8.50 -18.07 20.22
N ASP A 228 -7.44 -18.72 19.75
CA ASP A 228 -6.33 -18.06 19.02
C ASP A 228 -6.83 -17.26 17.81
N GLU A 229 -7.84 -17.78 17.12
CA GLU A 229 -8.44 -17.11 15.96
C GLU A 229 -9.12 -15.79 16.34
N LYS A 230 -9.86 -15.74 17.46
CA LYS A 230 -10.46 -14.49 17.94
C LYS A 230 -9.41 -13.47 18.38
N ILE A 231 -8.30 -13.93 18.94
CA ILE A 231 -7.16 -13.06 19.30
C ILE A 231 -6.57 -12.41 18.05
N ASP A 232 -6.28 -13.22 17.03
CA ASP A 232 -5.72 -12.74 15.76
C ASP A 232 -6.70 -11.81 15.02
N GLN A 233 -8.01 -12.13 15.01
CA GLN A 233 -9.05 -11.27 14.46
C GLN A 233 -9.11 -9.91 15.17
N PHE A 234 -9.11 -9.90 16.50
CA PHE A 234 -9.14 -8.67 17.28
C PHE A 234 -7.90 -7.81 17.02
N LEU A 235 -6.72 -8.39 17.09
CA LEU A 235 -5.47 -7.68 16.88
C LEU A 235 -5.36 -7.15 15.45
N THR A 236 -5.72 -7.95 14.45
CA THR A 236 -5.69 -7.56 13.03
C THR A 236 -6.57 -6.34 12.79
N LEU A 237 -7.82 -6.34 13.28
CA LEU A 237 -8.75 -5.23 13.08
C LEU A 237 -8.38 -3.96 13.87
N ARG A 238 -7.71 -4.12 15.02
CA ARG A 238 -7.27 -3.00 15.86
C ARG A 238 -5.93 -2.41 15.44
N ARG A 239 -5.06 -3.20 14.80
CA ARG A 239 -3.74 -2.76 14.34
C ARG A 239 -3.71 -2.24 12.91
N ASP A 240 -4.77 -2.43 12.13
CA ASP A 240 -4.80 -1.90 10.77
C ASP A 240 -4.96 -0.37 10.78
N PRO A 241 -3.91 0.39 10.42
CA PRO A 241 -3.89 1.85 10.54
C PRO A 241 -4.81 2.58 9.56
N GLY A 242 -5.37 1.88 8.55
CA GLY A 242 -6.30 2.46 7.58
C GLY A 242 -7.77 2.12 7.84
N VAL A 243 -8.06 1.43 8.94
CA VAL A 243 -9.39 0.91 9.25
C VAL A 243 -9.95 1.58 10.49
N ASN A 244 -11.09 2.26 10.34
CA ASN A 244 -11.87 2.68 11.50
C ASN A 244 -12.35 1.42 12.24
N SER A 245 -11.86 1.26 13.47
CA SER A 245 -12.10 0.08 14.30
C SER A 245 -13.41 0.13 15.08
N ALA A 246 -14.20 1.19 14.92
CA ALA A 246 -15.55 1.24 15.46
C ALA A 246 -16.44 0.20 14.78
N VAL A 247 -17.18 -0.56 15.60
CA VAL A 247 -18.01 -1.71 15.18
C VAL A 247 -18.91 -1.37 13.99
N ALA A 248 -19.57 -0.21 14.02
CA ALA A 248 -20.48 0.21 12.96
C ALA A 248 -19.78 0.30 11.59
N TYR A 249 -18.56 0.85 11.54
CA TYR A 249 -17.79 0.96 10.29
C TYR A 249 -17.36 -0.39 9.75
N ILE A 250 -16.95 -1.30 10.64
CA ILE A 250 -16.57 -2.66 10.24
C ILE A 250 -17.80 -3.43 9.74
N LYS A 251 -18.92 -3.35 10.45
CA LYS A 251 -20.18 -3.98 10.05
C LYS A 251 -20.63 -3.52 8.67
N HIS A 252 -20.70 -2.21 8.45
CA HIS A 252 -21.10 -1.68 7.14
C HIS A 252 -20.08 -2.03 6.05
N ARG A 253 -18.79 -2.02 6.33
CA ARG A 253 -17.78 -2.47 5.35
C ARG A 253 -18.01 -3.93 4.94
N VAL A 254 -18.22 -4.83 5.90
CA VAL A 254 -18.51 -6.24 5.62
C VAL A 254 -19.77 -6.36 4.77
N GLU A 255 -20.84 -5.63 5.11
CA GLU A 255 -22.08 -5.57 4.32
C GLU A 255 -21.82 -5.13 2.87
N TYR A 256 -21.12 -4.02 2.65
CA TYR A 256 -20.78 -3.55 1.30
C TYR A 256 -19.91 -4.55 0.55
N CYS A 257 -18.93 -5.17 1.21
CA CYS A 257 -18.09 -6.21 0.58
C CYS A 257 -18.93 -7.41 0.14
N GLN A 258 -19.89 -7.86 0.96
CA GLN A 258 -20.81 -8.94 0.60
C GLN A 258 -21.69 -8.56 -0.60
N LEU A 259 -22.22 -7.34 -0.62
CA LEU A 259 -23.04 -6.86 -1.74
C LEU A 259 -22.22 -6.75 -3.04
N LEU A 260 -21.00 -6.24 -2.96
CA LEU A 260 -20.07 -6.16 -4.09
C LEU A 260 -19.65 -7.54 -4.60
N LEU A 261 -19.50 -8.54 -3.71
CA LEU A 261 -19.21 -9.91 -4.12
C LEU A 261 -20.42 -10.56 -4.81
N LYS A 262 -21.63 -10.29 -4.32
CA LYS A 262 -22.89 -10.79 -4.90
C LYS A 262 -23.13 -10.24 -6.31
N ASP A 263 -22.88 -8.94 -6.51
CA ASP A 263 -22.95 -8.28 -7.82
C ASP A 263 -21.58 -7.70 -8.22
N PHE A 264 -20.66 -8.61 -8.52
CA PHE A 264 -19.29 -8.23 -8.86
C PHE A 264 -19.19 -7.52 -10.23
N GLY A 265 -20.26 -7.45 -11.02
CA GLY A 265 -20.23 -6.89 -12.38
C GLY A 265 -19.75 -5.43 -12.39
N ASN A 266 -20.38 -4.58 -11.58
CA ASN A 266 -20.05 -3.15 -11.49
C ASN A 266 -18.65 -2.92 -10.91
N LEU A 267 -18.28 -3.68 -9.87
CA LEU A 267 -16.94 -3.61 -9.29
C LEU A 267 -15.88 -4.05 -10.29
N ASN A 268 -16.10 -5.14 -11.03
CA ASN A 268 -15.17 -5.62 -12.05
C ASN A 268 -14.94 -4.57 -13.14
N GLN A 269 -16.00 -3.89 -13.59
CA GLN A 269 -15.87 -2.79 -14.55
C GLN A 269 -15.04 -1.64 -13.99
N ALA A 270 -15.27 -1.23 -12.73
CA ALA A 270 -14.46 -0.21 -12.07
C ALA A 270 -12.99 -0.64 -11.98
N LEU A 271 -12.70 -1.87 -11.54
CA LEU A 271 -11.34 -2.39 -11.43
C LEU A 271 -10.63 -2.50 -12.79
N ASN A 272 -11.35 -2.86 -13.85
CA ASN A 272 -10.80 -2.88 -15.20
C ASN A 272 -10.44 -1.47 -15.69
N LYS A 273 -11.30 -0.47 -15.43
CA LYS A 273 -10.99 0.94 -15.74
C LYS A 273 -9.77 1.43 -14.97
N ILE A 274 -9.65 1.07 -13.69
CA ILE A 274 -8.46 1.40 -12.88
C ILE A 274 -7.20 0.80 -13.51
N ALA A 275 -7.22 -0.49 -13.85
CA ALA A 275 -6.08 -1.15 -14.49
C ALA A 275 -5.73 -0.53 -15.84
N GLU A 276 -6.74 -0.10 -16.61
CA GLU A 276 -6.54 0.60 -17.88
C GLU A 276 -5.92 1.99 -17.68
N ASP A 277 -6.45 2.79 -16.74
CA ASP A 277 -5.91 4.12 -16.41
C ASP A 277 -4.48 4.04 -15.91
N GLU A 278 -4.18 3.08 -15.04
CA GLU A 278 -2.85 2.74 -14.58
C GLU A 278 -1.91 2.43 -15.76
N LYS A 279 -2.30 1.52 -16.64
CA LYS A 279 -1.50 1.16 -17.80
C LYS A 279 -1.29 2.34 -18.76
N ASN A 280 -2.33 3.14 -18.99
CA ASN A 280 -2.29 4.22 -19.97
C ASN A 280 -1.52 5.45 -19.47
N ASN A 281 -1.58 5.73 -18.17
CA ASN A 281 -1.03 6.96 -17.60
C ASN A 281 0.26 6.74 -16.79
N LEU A 282 0.49 5.53 -16.29
CA LEU A 282 1.59 5.22 -15.37
C LEU A 282 2.60 4.20 -15.93
N SER A 283 2.35 3.62 -17.11
CA SER A 283 3.32 2.71 -17.73
C SER A 283 4.64 3.39 -18.08
N TRP A 284 5.73 2.64 -17.93
CA TRP A 284 7.10 3.08 -18.22
C TRP A 284 7.21 3.73 -19.61
N ALA A 285 6.68 3.07 -20.64
CA ALA A 285 6.76 3.51 -22.02
C ALA A 285 6.05 4.86 -22.27
N LYS A 286 5.04 5.19 -21.47
CA LYS A 286 4.27 6.43 -21.61
C LYS A 286 4.81 7.55 -20.74
N SER A 287 5.32 7.21 -19.56
CA SER A 287 5.74 8.20 -18.56
C SER A 287 7.20 8.63 -18.69
N ILE A 288 8.09 7.69 -19.02
CA ILE A 288 9.55 7.90 -19.02
C ILE A 288 10.19 7.46 -20.33
N GLY A 289 9.55 6.54 -21.06
CA GLY A 289 9.92 6.14 -22.41
C GLY A 289 10.20 7.32 -23.36
N PRO A 290 9.39 8.40 -23.39
CA PRO A 290 9.68 9.55 -24.24
C PRO A 290 10.98 10.27 -23.86
N ALA A 291 11.29 10.36 -22.56
CA ALA A 291 12.55 10.93 -22.07
C ALA A 291 13.74 10.02 -22.42
N CYS A 292 13.60 8.70 -22.26
CA CYS A 292 14.62 7.72 -22.66
C CYS A 292 14.85 7.67 -24.18
N VAL A 293 13.81 7.78 -25.00
CA VAL A 293 13.94 7.88 -26.46
C VAL A 293 14.62 9.20 -26.87
N ALA A 294 14.34 10.29 -26.16
CA ALA A 294 15.05 11.55 -26.36
C ALA A 294 16.55 11.43 -26.04
N ILE A 295 16.94 10.68 -25.00
CA ILE A 295 18.35 10.36 -24.69
C ILE A 295 19.03 9.67 -25.86
N VAL A 296 18.45 8.57 -26.36
CA VAL A 296 19.03 7.78 -27.45
C VAL A 296 19.19 8.63 -28.71
N ARG A 297 18.30 9.59 -28.95
CA ARG A 297 18.38 10.51 -30.09
C ARG A 297 19.41 11.64 -29.87
N LEU A 298 19.65 12.06 -28.64
CA LEU A 298 20.62 13.11 -28.28
C LEU A 298 22.05 12.57 -28.25
N GLY A 299 22.31 11.39 -27.67
CA GLY A 299 23.63 10.76 -27.69
C GLY A 299 24.15 10.49 -29.11
N LYS A 300 23.24 10.27 -30.08
CA LYS A 300 23.59 10.17 -31.51
C LYS A 300 24.00 11.51 -32.14
N ARG A 301 23.71 12.65 -31.51
CA ARG A 301 24.04 14.01 -31.99
C ARG A 301 25.28 14.60 -31.30
N SER A 302 25.63 14.14 -30.10
CA SER A 302 26.79 14.62 -29.34
C SER A 302 28.12 13.95 -29.70
N ALA A 303 28.09 12.88 -30.50
CA ALA A 303 29.30 12.21 -31.01
C ALA A 303 30.20 13.20 -31.77
N GLY A 304 31.34 13.56 -31.17
CA GLY A 304 32.40 14.37 -31.81
C GLY A 304 32.72 15.74 -31.21
N LYS A 305 32.34 16.05 -29.95
CA LYS A 305 32.75 17.30 -29.28
C LYS A 305 33.93 17.14 -28.31
N ASP A 306 34.77 18.18 -28.28
CA ASP A 306 36.07 18.23 -27.60
C ASP A 306 35.96 18.15 -26.07
N PHE A 307 36.52 17.08 -25.50
CA PHE A 307 36.39 16.65 -24.11
C PHE A 307 36.93 17.67 -23.09
N GLU A 308 37.99 18.42 -23.41
CA GLU A 308 38.64 19.32 -22.44
C GLU A 308 37.79 20.56 -22.15
N LYS A 309 37.14 21.13 -23.18
CA LYS A 309 36.22 22.27 -23.03
C LYS A 309 34.98 21.92 -22.22
N LEU A 310 34.54 20.68 -22.33
CA LEU A 310 33.39 20.14 -21.62
C LEU A 310 33.71 19.97 -20.12
N ALA A 311 34.88 19.44 -19.79
CA ALA A 311 35.34 19.30 -18.41
C ALA A 311 35.53 20.65 -17.69
N GLU A 312 36.03 21.68 -18.38
CA GLU A 312 36.17 23.04 -17.80
C GLU A 312 34.80 23.69 -17.52
N TYR A 313 33.83 23.54 -18.43
CA TYR A 313 32.50 24.11 -18.26
C TYR A 313 31.73 23.49 -17.10
N ALA A 314 31.81 22.16 -16.93
CA ALA A 314 31.18 21.44 -15.83
C ALA A 314 31.73 21.87 -14.45
N ARG A 315 33.05 22.09 -14.33
CA ARG A 315 33.68 22.58 -13.08
C ARG A 315 33.22 23.99 -12.72
N ALA A 316 32.94 24.84 -13.70
CA ALA A 316 32.46 26.20 -13.47
C ALA A 316 31.01 26.26 -12.95
N HIS A 317 30.18 25.26 -13.25
CA HIS A 317 28.74 25.25 -12.96
C HIS A 317 28.30 24.26 -11.87
N SER A 318 29.22 23.44 -11.35
CA SER A 318 28.92 22.42 -10.32
C SER A 318 28.93 22.91 -8.87
N ARG A 319 28.96 24.22 -8.58
CA ARG A 319 28.89 24.73 -7.20
C ARG A 319 27.48 25.18 -6.81
N PRO A 320 26.86 24.58 -5.77
CA PRO A 320 25.83 25.27 -5.00
C PRO A 320 26.51 26.33 -4.11
N LYS A 321 26.05 27.58 -4.20
CA LYS A 321 26.28 28.54 -3.10
C LYS A 321 25.43 28.08 -1.93
N ASN A 322 26.09 27.69 -0.84
CA ASN A 322 25.47 27.66 0.48
C ASN A 322 24.81 29.02 0.76
N ARG A 323 23.50 29.01 1.04
CA ARG A 323 22.84 29.92 1.96
C ARG A 323 21.64 29.21 2.56
#